data_AF-A0A4V3WPB4-F1
#
_entry.id   AF-A0A4V3WPB4-F1
#
_cell.length_a   1.000
_cell.length_b   1.000
_cell.length_c   1.000
_cell.angle_alpha   90.00
_cell.angle_beta   90.00
_cell.angle_gamma   90.00
#
_symmetry.space_group_name_H-M   'P 1'
#
loop_
_entity.id
_entity.type
_entity.pdbx_description
1 polymer ?
#
loop_
_entity_poly.entity_id
_entity_poly.type
_entity_poly.pdbx_seq_one_letter_code
_entity_poly.pdbx_strand_id
1 'polypeptide(L)'
;MERRKKHRMFGVVFPNRSFPMDISSFAQIDTTHWLLDMNTFVGEAYDSIREVCIFLLNGLSLPPDKALAVYIQSPGSPFLYCGAVTVVRPSAVLPLPWPEPGGQMQLTAPYAAPLPAKIGVSVEDLATLPSLDVAAEKRIEHLAMKLGENSFNFIFLRG
;
A
#
# COMPACT_ATOMS: atom_id res chain seq x y z
N MET A 1 33.08 -5.68 3.05
CA MET A 1 31.76 -6.33 3.24
C MET A 1 30.71 -5.41 2.64
N GLU A 2 30.52 -5.53 1.32
CA GLU A 2 29.65 -4.63 0.54
C GLU A 2 28.20 -4.94 0.89
N ARG A 3 27.57 -4.11 1.73
CA ARG A 3 26.12 -4.15 1.89
C ARG A 3 25.53 -3.73 0.54
N ARG A 4 25.14 -4.72 -0.27
CA ARG A 4 24.37 -4.52 -1.50
C ARG A 4 23.32 -3.44 -1.20
N LYS A 5 23.44 -2.28 -1.86
CA LYS A 5 22.38 -1.27 -1.96
C LYS A 5 21.21 -1.94 -2.67
N LYS A 6 20.47 -2.76 -1.93
CA LYS A 6 19.24 -3.39 -2.35
C LYS A 6 18.33 -2.22 -2.70
N HIS A 7 18.00 -2.08 -3.98
CA HIS A 7 17.36 -0.91 -4.53
C HIS A 7 16.03 -0.68 -3.80
N ARG A 8 16.04 0.23 -2.81
CA ARG A 8 14.85 0.64 -2.09
C ARG A 8 14.09 1.59 -3.01
N MET A 9 13.26 1.03 -3.87
CA MET A 9 12.48 1.77 -4.86
C MET A 9 11.26 2.45 -4.23
N PHE A 10 10.62 1.76 -3.29
CA PHE A 10 9.48 2.26 -2.53
C PHE A 10 9.50 1.71 -1.10
N GLY A 11 8.80 2.41 -0.22
CA GLY A 11 8.52 2.03 1.14
C GLY A 11 7.02 2.06 1.42
N VAL A 12 6.62 1.23 2.38
CA VAL A 12 5.23 1.07 2.80
C VAL A 12 5.14 1.16 4.32
N VAL A 13 4.16 1.88 4.83
CA VAL A 13 3.83 2.01 6.25
C VAL A 13 2.36 1.73 6.45
N PHE A 14 2.02 0.92 7.43
CA PHE A 14 0.66 0.78 7.92
C PHE A 14 0.49 1.68 9.15
N PRO A 15 -0.31 2.77 9.07
CA PRO A 15 -0.48 3.71 10.16
C PRO A 15 -0.87 3.02 11.46
N ASN A 16 -0.20 3.38 12.57
CA ASN A 16 -0.43 2.83 13.91
C ASN A 16 -0.22 1.31 14.06
N ARG A 17 0.37 0.65 13.06
CA ARG A 17 0.50 -0.82 13.01
C ARG A 17 1.90 -1.28 12.65
N SER A 18 2.64 -0.52 11.84
CA SER A 18 3.97 -0.92 11.39
C SER A 18 4.99 0.21 11.45
N PHE A 19 6.26 -0.18 11.56
CA PHE A 19 7.36 0.67 11.13
C PHE A 19 7.44 0.70 9.59
N PRO A 20 8.15 1.67 8.99
CA PRO A 20 8.39 1.69 7.56
C PRO A 20 9.06 0.40 7.07
N MET A 21 8.36 -0.29 6.19
CA MET A 21 8.81 -1.50 5.51
C MET A 21 9.37 -1.10 4.15
N ASP A 22 10.45 -1.74 3.74
CA ASP A 22 11.01 -1.58 2.40
C ASP A 22 10.59 -2.73 1.48
N ILE A 23 10.87 -2.59 0.19
CA ILE A 23 10.65 -3.60 -0.85
C ILE A 23 11.08 -5.03 -0.46
N SER A 24 12.03 -5.21 0.47
CA SER A 24 12.49 -6.52 0.94
C SER A 24 11.44 -7.28 1.74
N SER A 25 10.47 -6.58 2.32
CA SER A 25 9.37 -7.20 3.04
C SER A 25 8.30 -7.78 2.10
N PHE A 26 8.37 -7.46 0.81
CA PHE A 26 7.47 -7.97 -0.21
C PHE A 26 8.12 -9.13 -0.96
N ALA A 27 7.33 -10.15 -1.26
CA ALA A 27 7.70 -11.18 -2.21
C ALA A 27 7.64 -10.60 -3.63
N GLN A 28 8.80 -10.48 -4.28
CA GLN A 28 8.85 -10.08 -5.68
C GLN A 28 8.39 -11.24 -6.55
N ILE A 29 7.24 -11.08 -7.21
CA ILE A 29 6.71 -12.09 -8.14
C ILE A 29 7.19 -11.85 -9.57
N ASP A 30 7.50 -10.60 -9.92
CA ASP A 30 8.06 -10.21 -11.21
C ASP A 30 8.91 -8.94 -11.05
N THR A 31 9.61 -8.55 -12.11
CA THR A 31 10.40 -7.32 -12.21
C THR A 31 9.63 -6.06 -11.81
N THR A 32 8.32 -6.00 -12.08
CA THR A 32 7.45 -4.86 -11.79
C THR A 32 6.36 -5.14 -10.77
N HIS A 33 6.34 -6.33 -10.15
CA HIS A 33 5.24 -6.75 -9.26
C HIS A 33 5.75 -7.33 -7.93
N TRP A 34 5.17 -6.83 -6.84
CA TRP A 34 5.50 -7.21 -5.47
C TRP A 34 4.24 -7.54 -4.69
N LEU A 35 4.29 -8.56 -3.84
CA LEU A 35 3.18 -9.01 -3.02
C LEU A 35 3.58 -9.07 -1.55
N LEU A 36 2.74 -8.52 -0.69
CA LEU A 36 2.81 -8.70 0.75
C LEU A 36 1.71 -9.65 1.17
N ASP A 37 2.11 -10.75 1.82
CA ASP A 37 1.19 -11.69 2.44
C ASP A 37 0.77 -11.17 3.82
N MET A 38 -0.52 -10.84 3.96
CA MET A 38 -1.05 -10.29 5.20
C MET A 38 -1.13 -11.33 6.31
N ASN A 39 -1.21 -12.63 5.99
CA ASN A 39 -1.22 -13.67 7.01
C ASN A 39 0.13 -13.74 7.74
N THR A 40 1.23 -13.50 7.02
CA THR A 40 2.56 -13.41 7.64
C THR A 40 2.72 -12.12 8.47
N PHE A 41 2.03 -11.06 8.07
CA PHE A 41 2.17 -9.74 8.68
C PHE A 41 1.27 -9.53 9.92
N VAL A 42 -0.03 -9.83 9.80
CA VAL A 42 -1.09 -9.59 10.80
C VAL A 42 -2.01 -10.79 11.01
N GLY A 43 -1.76 -11.90 10.32
CA GLY A 43 -2.60 -13.10 10.41
C GLY A 43 -4.00 -12.85 9.85
N GLU A 44 -5.00 -13.30 10.61
CA GLU A 44 -6.42 -13.18 10.26
C GLU A 44 -6.98 -11.75 10.42
N ALA A 45 -6.27 -10.86 11.13
CA ALA A 45 -6.71 -9.49 11.43
C ALA A 45 -6.38 -8.48 10.31
N TYR A 46 -6.38 -8.91 9.05
CA TYR A 46 -6.06 -8.05 7.90
C TYR A 46 -7.09 -6.93 7.71
N ASP A 47 -8.34 -7.15 8.10
CA ASP A 47 -9.44 -6.18 8.08
C ASP A 47 -9.19 -4.97 8.99
N SER A 48 -8.33 -5.14 10.01
CA SER A 48 -7.91 -4.06 10.90
C SER A 48 -6.99 -3.04 10.22
N ILE A 49 -6.41 -3.39 9.06
CA ILE A 49 -5.55 -2.53 8.26
C ILE A 49 -6.41 -1.76 7.26
N ARG A 50 -6.83 -0.55 7.63
CA ARG A 50 -7.74 0.25 6.79
C ARG A 50 -7.04 1.16 5.81
N GLU A 51 -5.76 1.43 6.01
CA GLU A 51 -5.00 2.39 5.24
C GLU A 51 -3.55 1.91 5.06
N VAL A 52 -2.95 2.31 3.96
CA VAL A 52 -1.53 2.12 3.67
C VAL A 52 -0.93 3.45 3.23
N CYS A 53 0.23 3.79 3.78
CA CYS A 53 1.05 4.88 3.29
C CYS A 53 2.14 4.29 2.41
N ILE A 54 2.11 4.62 1.12
CA ILE A 54 3.13 4.22 0.16
C ILE A 54 3.93 5.45 -0.26
N PHE A 55 5.24 5.29 -0.40
CA PHE A 55 6.13 6.37 -0.81
C PHE A 55 7.31 5.84 -1.62
N LEU A 56 7.78 6.64 -2.57
CA LEU A 56 8.97 6.35 -3.36
C LEU A 56 10.23 6.67 -2.55
N LEU A 57 11.15 5.71 -2.49
CA LEU A 57 12.43 5.87 -1.83
C LEU A 57 13.43 6.28 -2.92
N ASN A 58 13.87 7.54 -2.84
CA ASN A 58 14.61 8.26 -3.89
C ASN A 58 13.78 8.49 -5.18
N GLY A 59 13.52 9.76 -5.51
CA GLY A 59 12.74 10.19 -6.69
C GLY A 59 13.37 9.92 -8.06
N LEU A 60 14.24 8.91 -8.18
CA LEU A 60 15.05 8.59 -9.37
C LEU A 60 14.84 7.17 -9.91
N SER A 61 13.91 6.39 -9.35
CA SER A 61 13.72 4.99 -9.74
C SER A 61 12.52 4.73 -10.66
N LEU A 62 11.49 5.57 -10.60
CA LEU A 62 10.28 5.40 -11.41
C LEU A 62 10.32 6.34 -12.63
N PRO A 63 10.17 5.82 -13.86
CA PRO A 63 10.04 6.66 -15.05
C PRO A 63 8.83 7.62 -14.96
N PRO A 64 8.85 8.79 -15.62
CA PRO A 64 7.79 9.79 -15.52
C PRO A 64 6.44 9.34 -16.11
N ASP A 65 6.46 8.38 -17.03
CA ASP A 65 5.31 7.71 -17.64
C ASP A 65 4.78 6.54 -16.79
N LYS A 66 5.41 6.25 -15.64
CA LYS A 66 5.05 5.13 -14.78
C LYS A 66 4.50 5.59 -13.43
N ALA A 67 3.67 4.74 -12.87
CA ALA A 67 3.04 4.90 -11.58
C ALA A 67 3.19 3.62 -10.77
N LEU A 68 3.33 3.75 -9.45
CA LEU A 68 3.36 2.64 -8.53
C LEU A 68 1.96 2.45 -7.96
N ALA A 69 1.25 1.46 -8.49
CA ALA A 69 -0.11 1.13 -8.15
C ALA A 69 -0.20 0.14 -6.98
N VAL A 70 -1.20 0.32 -6.14
CA VAL A 70 -1.48 -0.52 -4.98
C VAL A 70 -2.81 -1.23 -5.20
N TYR A 71 -2.79 -2.53 -4.97
CA TYR A 71 -3.91 -3.43 -5.08
C TYR A 71 -4.11 -4.20 -3.78
N ILE A 72 -5.35 -4.55 -3.47
CA ILE A 72 -5.69 -5.41 -2.34
C ILE A 72 -6.50 -6.61 -2.80
N GLN A 73 -6.32 -7.73 -2.10
CA GLN A 73 -7.05 -8.95 -2.33
C GLN A 73 -7.46 -9.53 -0.98
N SER A 74 -8.76 -9.71 -0.76
CA SER A 74 -9.27 -10.52 0.34
C SER A 74 -9.23 -12.01 -0.04
N PRO A 75 -9.26 -12.94 0.93
CA PRO A 75 -9.30 -14.37 0.66
C PRO A 75 -10.40 -14.73 -0.35
N GLY A 76 -10.00 -15.35 -1.47
CA GLY A 76 -10.94 -15.76 -2.52
C GLY A 76 -11.52 -14.63 -3.40
N SER A 77 -11.13 -13.37 -3.21
CA SER A 77 -11.58 -12.24 -4.04
C SER A 77 -10.60 -11.96 -5.20
N PRO A 78 -11.02 -11.22 -6.25
CA PRO A 78 -10.08 -10.61 -7.19
C PRO A 78 -9.29 -9.46 -6.53
N PHE A 79 -8.21 -9.03 -7.19
CA PHE A 79 -7.46 -7.82 -6.80
C PHE A 79 -8.26 -6.56 -7.13
N LEU A 80 -8.30 -5.63 -6.18
CA LEU A 80 -8.95 -4.33 -6.29
C LEU A 80 -7.90 -3.21 -6.27
N TYR A 81 -7.94 -2.33 -7.26
CA TYR A 81 -7.08 -1.14 -7.29
C TYR A 81 -7.49 -0.14 -6.21
N CYS A 82 -6.51 0.31 -5.42
CA CYS A 82 -6.72 1.27 -4.32
C CYS A 82 -6.22 2.67 -4.65
N GLY A 83 -5.21 2.78 -5.50
CA GLY A 83 -4.59 4.04 -5.88
C GLY A 83 -3.13 3.85 -6.29
N ALA A 84 -2.50 4.94 -6.71
CA ALA A 84 -1.10 4.93 -7.11
C ALA A 84 -0.35 6.21 -6.70
N VAL A 85 0.98 6.10 -6.68
CA VAL A 85 1.93 7.20 -6.51
C VAL A 85 2.80 7.34 -7.76
N THR A 86 3.24 8.55 -8.03
CA THR A 86 4.01 8.91 -9.23
C THR A 86 5.21 9.76 -8.83
N VAL A 87 6.10 10.09 -9.75
CA VAL A 87 7.22 11.00 -9.46
C VAL A 87 6.72 12.39 -9.02
N VAL A 88 5.60 12.87 -9.58
CA VAL A 88 5.00 14.17 -9.22
C VAL A 88 4.28 14.13 -7.87
N ARG A 89 3.76 12.96 -7.47
CA ARG A 89 3.16 12.73 -6.16
C ARG A 89 3.81 11.49 -5.53
N PRO A 90 5.01 11.64 -4.93
CA PRO A 90 5.87 10.52 -4.56
C PRO A 90 5.41 9.78 -3.31
N SER A 91 4.34 10.23 -2.66
CA SER A 91 3.74 9.54 -1.51
C SER A 91 2.23 9.77 -1.47
N ALA A 92 1.50 8.78 -0.94
CA ALA A 92 0.07 8.89 -0.69
C ALA A 92 -0.35 7.94 0.43
N VAL A 93 -1.35 8.36 1.20
CA VAL A 93 -2.10 7.46 2.09
C VAL A 93 -3.34 6.98 1.34
N LEU A 94 -3.40 5.69 1.08
CA LEU A 94 -4.46 5.04 0.33
C LEU A 94 -5.31 4.20 1.29
N PRO A 95 -6.65 4.33 1.26
CA PRO A 95 -7.52 3.43 1.99
C PRO A 95 -7.47 2.04 1.36
N LEU A 96 -7.70 1.03 2.18
CA LEU A 96 -7.82 -0.36 1.78
C LEU A 96 -9.27 -0.80 1.99
N PRO A 97 -10.18 -0.53 1.04
CA PRO A 97 -11.55 -1.00 1.11
C PRO A 97 -11.58 -2.51 0.83
N TRP A 98 -11.15 -3.32 1.80
CA TRP A 98 -11.09 -4.76 1.67
C TRP A 98 -12.39 -5.30 1.08
N PRO A 99 -12.34 -5.95 -0.09
CA PRO A 99 -13.54 -6.54 -0.66
C PRO A 99 -14.06 -7.63 0.26
N GLU A 100 -15.36 -7.89 0.20
CA GLU A 100 -15.93 -9.05 0.89
C GLU A 100 -15.18 -10.32 0.46
N PRO A 101 -14.71 -11.15 1.39
CA PRO A 101 -14.07 -12.42 1.05
C PRO A 101 -14.97 -13.20 0.10
N GLY A 102 -14.39 -13.63 -1.02
CA GLY A 102 -15.13 -14.35 -2.06
C GLY A 102 -15.55 -15.71 -1.52
N GLY A 103 -16.81 -15.79 -1.07
CA GLY A 103 -17.43 -16.99 -0.55
C GLY A 103 -17.70 -18.02 -1.66
N GLN A 104 -16.65 -18.69 -2.12
CA GLN A 104 -16.77 -20.13 -2.28
C GLN A 104 -16.03 -20.73 -1.11
N MET A 105 -16.79 -21.25 -0.15
CA MET A 105 -16.33 -22.41 0.63
C MET A 105 -15.95 -23.48 -0.40
N GLN A 106 -14.72 -23.40 -0.90
CA GLN A 106 -14.21 -24.40 -1.79
C GLN A 106 -14.09 -25.64 -0.91
N LEU A 107 -14.99 -26.60 -1.15
CA LEU A 107 -15.08 -27.94 -0.57
C LEU A 107 -13.79 -28.79 -0.75
N THR A 108 -12.65 -28.15 -0.95
CA THR A 108 -11.33 -28.77 -1.12
C THR A 108 -10.70 -29.02 0.23
N ALA A 109 -10.99 -30.22 0.74
CA ALA A 109 -10.30 -30.96 1.80
C ALA A 109 -10.19 -30.26 3.18
N PRO A 110 -10.36 -31.01 4.30
CA PRO A 110 -10.22 -30.49 5.67
C PRO A 110 -8.77 -30.07 6.05
N TYR A 111 -7.91 -29.80 5.08
CA TYR A 111 -6.48 -29.49 5.25
C TYR A 111 -5.95 -28.36 4.36
N ALA A 112 -6.81 -27.67 3.58
CA ALA A 112 -6.37 -26.50 2.82
C ALA A 112 -6.31 -25.27 3.74
N ALA A 113 -5.12 -24.68 3.89
CA ALA A 113 -4.94 -23.45 4.65
C ALA A 113 -5.83 -22.32 4.07
N PRO A 114 -6.43 -21.46 4.91
CA PRO A 114 -7.20 -20.31 4.44
C PRO A 114 -6.37 -19.50 3.45
N LEU A 115 -6.96 -19.11 2.32
CA LEU A 115 -6.28 -18.24 1.37
C LEU A 115 -5.92 -16.93 2.08
N PRO A 116 -4.65 -16.50 2.10
CA PRO A 116 -4.27 -15.29 2.80
C PRO A 116 -4.74 -14.04 2.04
N ALA A 117 -5.10 -12.99 2.77
CA ALA A 117 -5.26 -11.66 2.19
C ALA A 117 -3.90 -11.13 1.71
N LYS A 118 -3.89 -10.36 0.63
CA LYS A 118 -2.65 -9.88 0.00
C LYS A 118 -2.74 -8.41 -0.36
N ILE A 119 -1.61 -7.73 -0.26
CA ILE A 119 -1.41 -6.39 -0.82
C ILE A 119 -0.42 -6.49 -1.96
N GLY A 120 -0.88 -6.15 -3.16
CA GLY A 120 -0.06 -6.07 -4.37
C GLY A 120 0.44 -4.66 -4.59
N VAL A 121 1.69 -4.54 -5.02
CA VAL A 121 2.28 -3.29 -5.51
C VAL A 121 2.82 -3.57 -6.90
N SER A 122 2.42 -2.79 -7.89
CA SER A 122 2.88 -2.93 -9.28
C SER A 122 3.36 -1.61 -9.86
N VAL A 123 4.35 -1.69 -10.77
CA VAL A 123 4.72 -0.56 -11.62
C VAL A 123 3.92 -0.67 -12.92
N GLU A 124 3.06 0.31 -13.17
CA GLU A 124 2.18 0.37 -14.31
C GLU A 124 2.31 1.67 -15.09
N ASP A 125 1.78 1.69 -16.30
CA ASP A 125 1.72 2.89 -17.10
C ASP A 125 0.70 3.87 -16.52
N LEU A 126 1.08 5.14 -16.42
CA LEU A 126 0.17 6.16 -15.91
C LEU A 126 -1.11 6.26 -16.77
N ALA A 127 -1.02 5.98 -18.08
CA ALA A 127 -2.16 6.01 -18.97
C ALA A 127 -3.13 4.82 -18.81
N THR A 128 -2.69 3.71 -18.21
CA THR A 128 -3.54 2.52 -18.02
C THR A 128 -4.28 2.53 -16.68
N LEU A 129 -3.86 3.38 -15.75
CA LEU A 129 -4.48 3.45 -14.43
C LEU A 129 -5.76 4.31 -14.44
N PRO A 130 -6.78 3.92 -13.67
CA PRO A 130 -7.95 4.78 -13.47
C PRO A 130 -7.50 6.10 -12.85
N SER A 131 -8.16 7.20 -13.25
CA SER A 131 -7.76 8.56 -12.87
C SER A 131 -7.46 8.67 -11.39
N LEU A 132 -6.26 9.15 -11.08
CA LEU A 132 -5.66 9.21 -9.74
C LEU A 132 -6.46 10.07 -8.73
N ASP A 133 -7.47 10.78 -9.21
CA ASP A 133 -8.06 11.99 -8.63
C ASP A 133 -9.26 11.72 -7.70
N VAL A 134 -10.08 10.71 -7.96
CA VAL A 134 -11.42 10.65 -7.35
C VAL A 134 -11.39 10.24 -5.86
N ALA A 135 -10.38 9.48 -5.44
CA ALA A 135 -10.27 9.04 -4.04
C ALA A 135 -9.38 9.96 -3.19
N ALA A 136 -8.44 10.68 -3.81
CA ALA A 136 -7.48 11.53 -3.10
C ALA A 136 -8.07 12.89 -2.72
N GLU A 137 -8.82 13.55 -3.61
CA GLU A 137 -9.34 14.90 -3.36
C GLU A 137 -10.33 14.96 -2.19
N LYS A 138 -11.29 14.02 -2.11
CA LYS A 138 -12.30 14.01 -1.04
C LYS A 138 -11.75 13.77 0.37
N ARG A 139 -10.52 13.26 0.51
CA ARG A 139 -9.91 12.99 1.83
C ARG A 139 -8.82 13.96 2.22
N ILE A 140 -8.27 14.74 1.28
CA ILE A 140 -7.42 15.88 1.65
C ILE A 140 -8.24 16.87 2.48
N GLU A 141 -9.53 17.08 2.16
CA GLU A 141 -10.42 17.91 2.99
C GLU A 141 -10.60 17.36 4.41
N HIS A 142 -10.81 16.04 4.55
CA HIS A 142 -11.07 15.43 5.86
C HIS A 142 -9.80 15.23 6.71
N LEU A 143 -8.64 15.01 6.08
CA LEU A 143 -7.34 14.92 6.75
C LEU A 143 -6.77 16.30 7.07
N ALA A 144 -6.99 17.33 6.23
CA ALA A 144 -6.64 18.72 6.57
C ALA A 144 -7.42 19.21 7.81
N MET A 145 -8.67 18.79 7.97
CA MET A 145 -9.45 19.07 9.19
C MET A 145 -8.86 18.41 10.44
N LYS A 146 -8.30 17.19 10.33
CA LYS A 146 -7.72 16.45 11.47
C LYS A 146 -6.25 16.78 11.78
N LEU A 147 -5.50 17.24 10.78
CA LEU A 147 -4.12 17.73 10.97
C LEU A 147 -4.09 19.15 11.53
N GLY A 148 -5.15 19.96 11.33
CA GLY A 148 -5.32 21.25 12.00
C GLY A 148 -5.37 21.15 13.52
N GLU A 149 -5.87 20.04 14.08
CA GLU A 149 -5.99 19.87 15.53
C GLU A 149 -4.75 19.25 16.20
N ASN A 150 -3.84 18.62 15.43
CA ASN A 150 -2.71 17.87 16.01
C ASN A 150 -1.31 18.38 15.60
N SER A 151 -1.22 19.42 14.76
CA SER A 151 0.08 19.98 14.31
C SER A 151 0.49 21.29 15.00
N PHE A 152 -0.34 21.90 15.86
CA PHE A 152 0.02 23.13 16.57
C PHE A 152 0.86 22.93 17.85
N ASN A 153 1.12 21.69 18.27
CA ASN A 153 1.88 21.44 19.50
C ASN A 153 3.41 21.36 19.32
N PHE A 154 3.94 21.54 18.09
CA PHE A 154 5.38 21.39 17.82
C PHE A 154 6.08 22.57 17.13
N ILE A 155 5.39 23.68 16.85
CA ILE A 155 6.00 24.88 16.26
C ILE A 155 5.58 26.12 17.05
N PHE A 156 6.21 26.33 18.21
CA PHE A 156 6.65 27.60 18.81
C PHE A 156 6.95 27.41 20.32
N LEU A 157 7.97 26.62 20.64
CA LEU A 157 8.74 26.78 21.87
C LEU A 157 10.19 27.08 21.52
N ARG A 158 10.40 28.25 20.91
CA ARG A 158 11.61 29.05 21.09
C ARG A 158 11.26 30.52 20.95
N GLY A 159 11.28 31.17 22.10
CA GLY A 159 11.09 32.59 22.37
C GLY A 159 11.14 32.74 23.87
#